data_AF-M5C689-F1
#
_entry.id   AF-M5C689-F1
#
_cell.length_a   1.000
_cell.length_b   1.000
_cell.length_c   1.000
_cell.angle_alpha   90.00
_cell.angle_beta   90.00
_cell.angle_gamma   90.00
#
_symmetry.space_group_name_H-M   'P 1'
#
loop_
_entity.id
_entity.type
_entity.pdbx_description
1 polymer ?
#
loop_
_entity_poly.entity_id
_entity_poly.type
_entity_poly.pdbx_seq_one_letter_code
_entity_poly.pdbx_strand_id
1 'polypeptide(L)'
;MNSGFALFEVLFTRAGPMPWSHIPFLILLLAGYLGVAYITYATQGFYTYSFLDPQKQGALLAAYIVGIAAAAVIIFTIVWCICWVRNRIWRRDAAEKYDAVPMGEMKA
;
A
#
# COMPACT_ATOMS: atom_id res chain seq x y z
N MET A 1 -6.55 -16.52 2.46
CA MET A 1 -7.85 -15.86 2.19
C MET A 1 -7.87 -14.35 2.49
N ASN A 2 -6.72 -13.68 2.65
CA ASN A 2 -6.71 -12.24 3.03
C ASN A 2 -6.52 -11.32 1.81
N SER A 3 -5.67 -11.69 0.85
CA SER A 3 -5.39 -10.85 -0.31
C SER A 3 -6.60 -10.69 -1.25
N GLY A 4 -7.41 -11.74 -1.42
CA GLY A 4 -8.64 -11.66 -2.23
C GLY A 4 -9.68 -10.73 -1.61
N PHE A 5 -9.82 -10.76 -0.28
CA PHE A 5 -10.72 -9.85 0.43
C PHE A 5 -10.20 -8.40 0.39
N ALA A 6 -8.89 -8.19 0.56
CA ALA A 6 -8.29 -6.86 0.43
C ALA A 6 -8.49 -6.27 -0.97
N LEU A 7 -8.34 -7.09 -2.03
CA LEU A 7 -8.64 -6.65 -3.40
C LEU A 7 -10.13 -6.29 -3.57
N PHE A 8 -11.03 -7.11 -3.03
CA PHE A 8 -12.46 -6.81 -3.04
C PHE A 8 -12.77 -5.47 -2.35
N GLU A 9 -12.21 -5.22 -1.16
CA GLU A 9 -12.43 -3.94 -0.46
C GLU A 9 -11.85 -2.73 -1.21
N VAL A 10 -10.66 -2.86 -1.79
CA VAL A 10 -10.06 -1.79 -2.61
C VAL A 10 -10.97 -1.43 -3.78
N LEU A 11 -11.60 -2.42 -4.41
CA LEU A 11 -12.46 -2.21 -5.59
C LEU A 11 -13.88 -1.74 -5.24
N PHE A 12 -14.51 -2.31 -4.21
CA PHE A 12 -15.95 -2.16 -3.97
C PHE A 12 -16.33 -1.33 -2.72
N THR A 13 -15.41 -1.05 -1.80
CA THR A 13 -15.69 -0.26 -0.59
C THR A 13 -15.44 1.23 -0.80
N ARG A 14 -16.08 2.11 -0.01
CA ARG A 14 -15.84 3.57 -0.01
C ARG A 14 -14.55 4.03 0.70
N ALA A 15 -13.47 3.23 0.66
CA ALA A 15 -12.22 3.55 1.34
C ALA A 15 -11.43 4.66 0.64
N GLY A 16 -11.20 5.81 1.28
CA GLY A 16 -10.43 6.92 0.69
C GLY A 16 -8.99 6.55 0.28
N PRO A 17 -8.35 7.29 -0.65
CA PRO A 17 -6.93 7.13 -0.89
C PRO A 17 -6.15 7.43 0.40
N MET A 18 -5.22 6.54 0.75
CA MET A 18 -4.40 6.68 1.96
C MET A 18 -3.47 7.90 1.85
N PRO A 19 -3.10 8.54 2.97
CA PRO A 19 -2.15 9.64 2.95
C PRO A 19 -0.73 9.15 2.63
N TRP A 20 0.00 9.94 1.84
CA TRP A 20 1.38 9.62 1.42
C TRP A 20 2.37 9.52 2.58
N SER A 21 2.04 10.09 3.75
CA SER A 21 2.83 9.95 4.98
C SER A 21 2.97 8.49 5.44
N HIS A 22 2.11 7.57 4.99
CA HIS A 22 2.21 6.15 5.31
C HIS A 22 3.47 5.49 4.72
N ILE A 23 4.03 5.99 3.62
CA ILE A 23 5.21 5.39 2.98
C ILE A 23 6.41 5.36 3.93
N PRO A 24 6.84 6.49 4.55
CA PRO A 24 7.90 6.47 5.57
C PRO A 24 7.68 5.44 6.68
N PHE A 25 6.46 5.31 7.21
CA PHE A 25 6.15 4.33 8.25
C PHE A 25 6.22 2.88 7.73
N LEU A 26 5.75 2.63 6.51
CA LEU A 26 5.88 1.33 5.83
C LEU A 26 7.34 0.92 5.65
N ILE A 27 8.19 1.85 5.20
CA ILE A 27 9.63 1.61 5.02
C ILE A 27 10.30 1.34 6.37
N LEU A 28 9.98 2.14 7.40
CA LEU A 28 10.49 1.93 8.76
C LEU A 28 10.08 0.56 9.31
N LEU A 29 8.84 0.15 9.11
CA LEU A 29 8.34 -1.16 9.54
C LEU A 29 9.05 -2.30 8.80
N LEU A 30 9.29 -2.17 7.49
CA LEU A 30 10.07 -3.13 6.71
C LEU A 30 11.52 -3.23 7.21
N ALA A 31 12.15 -2.10 7.50
CA ALA A 31 13.50 -2.06 8.05
C ALA A 31 13.57 -2.67 9.46
N GLY A 32 12.57 -2.39 10.30
CA GLY A 32 12.43 -3.02 11.62
C GLY A 32 12.27 -4.54 11.51
N TYR A 33 11.42 -5.01 10.61
CA TYR A 33 11.26 -6.44 10.34
C TYR A 33 12.56 -7.10 9.84
N LEU A 34 13.30 -6.44 8.95
CA LEU A 34 14.62 -6.87 8.53
C LEU A 34 15.58 -6.98 9.73
N GLY A 35 15.58 -5.98 10.63
CA GLY A 35 16.35 -6.02 11.88
C GLY A 35 15.99 -7.23 12.74
N VAL A 36 14.70 -7.52 12.92
CA VAL A 36 14.23 -8.72 13.63
C VAL A 36 14.73 -10.01 12.96
N ALA A 37 14.73 -10.09 11.63
CA ALA A 37 15.27 -11.26 10.92
C ALA A 37 16.76 -11.50 11.21
N TYR A 38 17.55 -10.43 11.38
CA TYR A 38 18.95 -10.54 11.79
C TYR A 38 19.12 -10.90 13.27
N ILE A 39 18.21 -10.45 14.15
CA ILE A 39 18.16 -10.92 15.55
C ILE A 39 17.84 -12.42 15.59
N THR A 40 16.92 -12.89 14.74
CA THR A 40 16.62 -14.33 14.60
C THR A 40 17.84 -15.11 14.16
N TYR A 41 18.61 -14.62 13.18
CA TYR A 41 19.88 -15.25 12.82
C TYR A 41 20.86 -15.30 13.99
N ALA A 42 21.00 -14.20 14.75
CA ALA A 42 21.89 -14.14 15.91
C ALA A 42 21.49 -15.09 17.06
N THR A 43 20.19 -15.37 17.22
CA THR A 43 19.65 -16.18 18.32
C THR A 43 19.39 -17.63 17.95
N GLN A 44 19.03 -17.92 16.69
CA GLN A 44 18.64 -19.25 16.21
C GLN A 44 19.60 -19.83 15.16
N GLY A 45 20.55 -19.04 14.66
CA GLY A 45 21.58 -19.51 13.71
C GLY A 45 21.10 -19.68 12.26
N PHE A 46 19.90 -19.19 11.91
CA PHE A 46 19.40 -19.26 10.54
C PHE A 46 18.71 -17.97 10.10
N TYR A 47 18.79 -17.66 8.81
CA TYR A 47 18.05 -16.56 8.20
C TYR A 47 16.63 -17.00 7.87
N THR A 48 15.64 -16.19 8.21
CA THR A 48 14.22 -16.44 7.87
C THR A 48 14.00 -16.53 6.36
N TYR A 49 14.82 -15.83 5.58
CA TYR A 49 14.86 -15.92 4.13
C TYR A 49 16.29 -16.17 3.65
N SER A 50 16.48 -17.13 2.75
CA SER A 50 17.79 -17.50 2.22
C SER A 50 18.52 -16.38 1.48
N PHE A 51 17.80 -15.40 0.94
CA PHE A 51 18.38 -14.23 0.28
C PHE A 51 18.96 -13.19 1.23
N LEU A 52 18.71 -13.31 2.55
CA LEU A 52 19.26 -12.39 3.55
C LEU A 52 20.70 -12.71 3.93
N ASP A 53 21.21 -13.87 3.53
CA ASP A 53 22.57 -14.32 3.81
C ASP A 53 23.61 -13.51 3.00
N PRO A 54 24.41 -12.64 3.66
CA PRO A 54 25.39 -11.82 2.97
C PRO A 54 26.52 -12.64 2.35
N GLN A 55 26.83 -13.82 2.91
CA GLN A 55 27.90 -14.69 2.38
C GLN A 55 27.48 -15.35 1.07
N LYS A 56 26.19 -15.64 0.91
CA LYS A 56 25.64 -16.23 -0.33
C LYS A 56 25.37 -15.21 -1.41
N GLN A 57 24.83 -14.04 -1.05
CA GLN A 57 24.33 -13.08 -2.04
C GLN A 57 25.33 -11.95 -2.35
N GLY A 58 26.23 -11.60 -1.42
CA GLY A 58 27.15 -10.48 -1.58
C GLY A 58 26.42 -9.17 -1.91
N ALA A 59 26.82 -8.49 -2.99
CA ALA A 59 26.22 -7.23 -3.43
C ALA A 59 24.73 -7.34 -3.84
N LEU A 60 24.24 -8.53 -4.21
CA LEU A 60 22.84 -8.73 -4.59
C LEU A 60 21.88 -8.59 -3.40
N LEU A 61 22.36 -8.76 -2.16
CA LEU A 61 21.56 -8.56 -0.96
C LEU A 61 20.96 -7.14 -0.91
N ALA A 62 21.77 -6.12 -1.22
CA ALA A 62 21.31 -4.74 -1.24
C ALA A 62 20.23 -4.52 -2.31
N ALA A 63 20.38 -5.16 -3.47
CA ALA A 63 19.39 -5.12 -4.55
C ALA A 63 18.06 -5.79 -4.12
N TYR A 64 18.08 -6.91 -3.40
CA TYR A 64 16.87 -7.52 -2.85
C TYR A 64 16.17 -6.61 -1.84
N ILE A 65 16.91 -6.03 -0.90
CA ILE A 65 16.34 -5.14 0.13
C ILE A 65 15.68 -3.91 -0.52
N VAL A 66 16.39 -3.24 -1.42
CA VAL A 66 15.89 -2.07 -2.14
C VAL A 66 14.73 -2.46 -3.07
N GLY A 67 14.81 -3.60 -3.74
CA GLY A 67 13.75 -4.11 -4.61
C GLY A 67 12.45 -4.39 -3.87
N ILE A 68 12.51 -4.98 -2.67
CA ILE A 68 11.34 -5.22 -1.82
C ILE A 68 10.74 -3.89 -1.35
N ALA A 69 11.56 -2.93 -0.93
CA ALA A 69 11.10 -1.59 -0.57
C ALA A 69 10.41 -0.88 -1.75
N ALA A 70 10.99 -0.95 -2.94
CA ALA A 70 10.41 -0.40 -4.16
C ALA A 70 9.09 -1.07 -4.54
N ALA A 71 9.01 -2.40 -4.44
CA ALA A 71 7.77 -3.14 -4.69
C ALA A 71 6.64 -2.71 -3.75
N ALA A 72 6.93 -2.48 -2.47
CA ALA A 72 5.96 -1.98 -1.51
C ALA A 72 5.43 -0.58 -1.90
N VAL A 73 6.31 0.32 -2.35
CA VAL A 73 5.92 1.65 -2.84
C VAL A 73 5.05 1.55 -4.09
N ILE A 74 5.42 0.70 -5.05
CA ILE A 74 4.65 0.50 -6.30
C ILE A 74 3.24 0.00 -5.99
N ILE A 75 3.10 -1.01 -5.12
CA ILE A 75 1.80 -1.54 -4.72
C ILE A 75 0.97 -0.45 -4.01
N PHE A 76 1.58 0.32 -3.11
CA PHE A 76 0.93 1.45 -2.46
C PHE A 76 0.39 2.46 -3.49
N THR A 77 1.21 2.86 -4.47
CA THR A 77 0.80 3.81 -5.51
C THR A 77 -0.34 3.26 -6.38
N ILE A 78 -0.31 1.98 -6.73
CA ILE A 78 -1.38 1.33 -7.50
C ILE A 78 -2.71 1.39 -6.72
N VAL A 79 -2.72 0.96 -5.45
CA VAL A 79 -3.91 0.99 -4.61
C VAL A 79 -4.41 2.42 -4.40
N TRP A 80 -3.49 3.37 -4.17
CA TRP A 80 -3.81 4.78 -4.04
C TRP A 80 -4.49 5.33 -5.30
N CYS A 81 -3.94 5.01 -6.48
CA CYS A 81 -4.49 5.43 -7.77
C CYS A 81 -5.89 4.85 -8.00
N ILE A 82 -6.09 3.56 -7.72
CA ILE A 82 -7.40 2.91 -7.81
C ILE A 82 -8.41 3.64 -6.92
N CYS A 83 -8.10 3.85 -5.64
CA CYS A 83 -8.99 4.57 -4.71
C CYS A 83 -9.26 6.02 -5.14
N TRP A 84 -8.25 6.71 -5.70
CA TRP A 84 -8.39 8.08 -6.17
C TRP A 84 -9.30 8.18 -7.40
N VAL A 85 -9.06 7.36 -8.42
CA VAL A 85 -9.89 7.30 -9.64
C VAL A 85 -11.32 6.95 -9.27
N ARG A 86 -11.50 5.90 -8.46
CA ARG A 86 -12.80 5.47 -7.94
C ARG A 86 -13.53 6.65 -7.28
N ASN A 87 -12.93 7.28 -6.28
CA ASN A 87 -13.57 8.42 -5.61
C ASN A 87 -13.83 9.61 -6.54
N ARG A 88 -13.01 9.81 -7.58
CA ARG A 88 -13.23 10.87 -8.56
C ARG A 88 -14.46 10.58 -9.44
N ILE A 89 -14.66 9.35 -9.87
CA ILE A 89 -15.83 8.94 -10.66
C ILE A 89 -17.11 9.16 -9.86
N TRP A 90 -17.21 8.59 -8.66
CA TRP A 90 -18.44 8.71 -7.85
C TRP A 90 -18.77 10.16 -7.43
N ARG A 91 -17.75 11.03 -7.24
CA ARG A 91 -18.00 12.46 -7.00
C ARG A 91 -18.60 13.17 -8.21
N ARG A 92 -18.26 12.75 -9.43
CA ARG A 92 -18.84 13.31 -10.66
C ARG A 92 -20.30 12.93 -10.77
N ASP A 93 -20.64 11.66 -10.53
CA ASP A 93 -22.04 11.19 -10.57
C ASP A 93 -22.92 11.90 -9.53
N ALA A 94 -22.36 12.21 -8.36
CA ALA A 94 -23.05 13.01 -7.36
C ALA A 94 -23.27 14.45 -7.85
N ALA A 95 -22.23 15.14 -8.33
CA ALA A 95 -22.36 16.52 -8.82
C ALA A 95 -23.40 16.64 -9.97
N GLU A 96 -23.35 15.71 -10.94
CA GLU A 96 -24.32 15.65 -12.04
C GLU A 96 -25.76 15.48 -11.56
N LYS A 97 -26.00 14.65 -10.53
CA LYS A 97 -27.33 14.49 -9.92
C LYS A 97 -27.85 15.76 -9.25
N TYR A 98 -27.00 16.55 -8.60
CA TYR A 98 -27.44 17.79 -7.94
C TYR A 98 -27.64 18.93 -8.95
N ASP A 99 -26.86 18.99 -10.03
CA ASP A 99 -27.06 19.96 -11.10
C ASP A 99 -28.34 19.68 -11.91
N ALA A 100 -28.73 18.39 -12.02
CA ALA A 100 -29.99 17.98 -12.65
C ALA A 100 -31.24 18.23 -11.77
N VAL A 101 -31.07 18.53 -10.48
CA VAL A 101 -32.17 18.95 -9.60
C VAL A 101 -32.23 20.48 -9.64
N PRO A 102 -33.28 21.09 -10.21
CA PRO A 102 -33.37 22.54 -10.26
C PRO A 102 -33.39 23.10 -8.83
N MET A 103 -32.38 23.90 -8.49
CA MET A 103 -32.26 24.67 -7.24
C MET A 103 -33.46 25.62 -6.94
N GLY A 104 -34.48 25.64 -7.80
CA GLY A 104 -35.69 26.43 -7.68
C GLY A 104 -36.74 25.89 -6.71
N GLU A 105 -36.63 24.64 -6.24
CA GLU A 105 -37.59 24.05 -5.27
C GLU A 105 -37.12 24.09 -3.81
N MET A 106 -36.02 24.79 -3.50
CA MET A 106 -35.69 25.16 -2.12
C MET A 106 -36.19 26.58 -1.83
N LYS A 107 -37.50 26.75 -1.68
CA LYS A 107 -38.06 27.93 -1.01
C LYS A 107 -38.47 27.56 0.42
N ALA A 108 -38.08 28.44 1.35
CA ALA A 108 -38.27 28.37 2.79
C ALA A 108 -39.74 28.33 3.22
#